data_AF-A0A194AG97-F1
#
_entry.id   AF-A0A194AG97-F1
#
_cell.length_a   1.000
_cell.length_b   1.000
_cell.length_c   1.000
_cell.angle_alpha   90.00
_cell.angle_beta   90.00
_cell.angle_gamma   90.00
#
_symmetry.space_group_name_H-M   'P 1'
#
loop_
_entity.id
_entity.type
_entity.pdbx_description
1 polymer ?
#
loop_
_entity_poly.entity_id
_entity_poly.type
_entity_poly.pdbx_seq_one_letter_code
_entity_poly.pdbx_strand_id
1 'polypeptide(L)'
;MDADTKTYQEQSFFKGLWNNLLTGWKVIFSECKWLFIKAFRRWEIKQLHKRLNEEYRTLGKVYATSVEENKTLTPEDVEADIPLKQISFLKEEIEHMNQELDNSRNEYVKRRSQS
;
A
#
# COMPACT_ATOMS: atom_id res chain seq x y z
N MET A 1 46.66 -18.84 -35.08
CA MET A 1 45.72 -18.20 -34.14
C MET A 1 44.51 -17.83 -34.96
N ASP A 2 43.64 -18.81 -35.09
CA ASP A 2 42.66 -18.91 -36.17
C ASP A 2 41.49 -17.94 -35.97
N ALA A 3 40.99 -17.40 -37.09
CA ALA A 3 39.89 -16.43 -37.12
C ALA A 3 38.65 -16.91 -36.33
N ASP A 4 38.45 -18.23 -36.26
CA ASP A 4 37.37 -18.85 -35.48
C ASP A 4 37.50 -18.65 -33.96
N THR A 5 38.71 -18.66 -33.40
CA THR A 5 38.87 -18.45 -31.94
C THR A 5 38.52 -17.01 -31.51
N LYS A 6 38.69 -16.02 -32.39
CA LYS A 6 38.30 -14.62 -32.12
C LYS A 6 36.78 -14.43 -32.16
N THR A 7 36.09 -15.04 -33.11
CA THR A 7 34.63 -14.94 -33.25
C THR A 7 33.88 -15.62 -32.10
N TYR A 8 34.37 -16.75 -31.57
CA TYR A 8 33.78 -17.36 -30.37
C TYR A 8 33.95 -16.50 -29.11
N GLN A 9 35.10 -15.84 -28.95
CA GLN A 9 35.34 -14.96 -27.81
C GLN A 9 34.40 -13.74 -27.84
N GLU A 10 34.27 -13.08 -29.00
CA GLU A 10 33.35 -11.95 -29.17
C GLU A 10 31.89 -12.35 -28.94
N GLN A 11 31.43 -13.47 -29.50
CA GLN A 11 30.05 -13.95 -29.26
C GLN A 11 29.77 -14.25 -27.79
N SER A 12 30.74 -14.84 -27.07
CA SER A 12 30.59 -15.10 -25.62
C SER A 12 30.50 -13.80 -24.81
N PHE A 13 31.29 -12.77 -25.21
CA PHE A 13 31.29 -11.46 -24.57
C PHE A 13 29.96 -10.73 -24.79
N PHE A 14 29.45 -10.69 -26.03
CA PHE A 14 28.12 -10.13 -26.32
C PHE A 14 27.02 -10.86 -25.56
N LYS A 15 27.06 -12.20 -25.50
CA LYS A 15 26.09 -12.99 -24.73
C LYS A 15 26.15 -12.66 -23.23
N GLY A 16 27.36 -12.47 -22.67
CA GLY A 16 27.56 -12.01 -21.29
C GLY A 16 26.98 -10.61 -21.03
N LEU A 17 27.21 -9.67 -21.95
CA LEU A 17 26.65 -8.31 -21.88
C LEU A 17 25.11 -8.32 -21.93
N TRP A 18 24.52 -9.09 -22.86
CA TRP A 18 23.06 -9.25 -22.94
C TRP A 18 22.46 -9.85 -21.67
N ASN A 19 23.11 -10.87 -21.09
CA ASN A 19 22.67 -11.47 -19.84
C ASN A 19 22.72 -10.47 -18.67
N ASN A 20 23.77 -9.64 -18.58
CA ASN A 20 23.87 -8.60 -17.57
C ASN A 20 22.81 -7.50 -17.74
N LEU A 21 22.55 -7.06 -18.99
CA LEU A 21 21.50 -6.08 -19.29
C LEU A 21 20.10 -6.61 -18.94
N LEU A 22 19.80 -7.86 -19.30
CA LEU A 22 18.53 -8.52 -18.94
C LEU A 22 18.38 -8.64 -17.43
N THR A 23 19.47 -8.95 -16.72
CA THR A 23 19.47 -9.05 -15.25
C THR A 23 19.20 -7.68 -14.63
N GLY A 24 19.88 -6.62 -15.09
CA GLY A 24 19.62 -5.25 -14.65
C GLY A 24 18.18 -4.81 -14.90
N TRP A 25 17.63 -5.13 -16.09
CA TRP A 25 16.25 -4.79 -16.42
C TRP A 25 15.22 -5.52 -15.55
N LYS A 26 15.48 -6.80 -15.24
CA LYS A 26 14.63 -7.59 -14.35
C LYS A 26 14.58 -7.00 -12.94
N VAL A 27 15.72 -6.51 -12.43
CA VAL A 27 15.80 -5.82 -11.14
C VAL A 27 14.98 -4.53 -11.19
N ILE A 28 15.20 -3.66 -12.18
CA ILE A 28 14.45 -2.41 -12.32
C ILE A 28 12.94 -2.66 -12.40
N PHE A 29 12.50 -3.66 -13.18
CA PHE A 29 11.08 -3.99 -13.28
C PHE A 29 10.48 -4.45 -11.95
N SER A 30 11.23 -5.24 -11.18
CA SER A 30 10.78 -5.69 -9.85
C SER A 30 10.66 -4.54 -8.83
N GLU A 31 11.59 -3.59 -8.87
CA GLU A 31 11.55 -2.35 -8.08
C GLU A 31 10.35 -1.48 -8.48
N CYS A 32 10.14 -1.28 -9.78
CA CYS A 32 9.00 -0.53 -10.29
C CYS A 32 7.67 -1.17 -9.86
N LYS A 33 7.53 -2.49 -10.02
CA LYS A 33 6.34 -3.23 -9.56
C LYS A 33 6.09 -3.02 -8.07
N TRP A 34 7.14 -3.05 -7.25
CA TRP A 34 7.05 -2.79 -5.82
C TRP A 34 6.56 -1.37 -5.52
N LEU A 35 7.10 -0.36 -6.21
CA LEU A 35 6.67 1.03 -6.06
C LEU A 35 5.19 1.21 -6.41
N PHE A 36 4.71 0.57 -7.47
CA PHE A 36 3.29 0.60 -7.85
C PHE A 36 2.40 -0.01 -6.77
N ILE A 37 2.74 -1.20 -6.26
CA ILE A 37 1.98 -1.85 -5.17
C ILE A 37 1.94 -0.96 -3.93
N LYS A 38 3.09 -0.38 -3.55
CA LYS A 38 3.18 0.54 -2.41
C LYS A 38 2.32 1.79 -2.60
N ALA A 39 2.32 2.36 -3.81
CA ALA A 39 1.49 3.51 -4.13
C ALA A 39 0.00 3.18 -4.05
N PHE A 40 -0.41 2.02 -4.57
CA PHE A 40 -1.79 1.56 -4.53
C PHE A 40 -2.28 1.34 -3.09
N ARG A 41 -1.51 0.63 -2.26
CA ARG A 41 -1.85 0.43 -0.83
C ARG A 41 -1.96 1.76 -0.07
N ARG A 42 -1.05 2.71 -0.31
CA ARG A 42 -1.15 4.05 0.29
C ARG A 42 -2.39 4.81 -0.18
N TRP A 43 -2.79 4.61 -1.43
CA TRP A 43 -4.00 5.21 -1.97
C TRP A 43 -5.26 4.61 -1.33
N GLU A 44 -5.29 3.30 -1.11
CA GLU A 44 -6.37 2.60 -0.40
C GLU A 44 -6.51 3.10 1.05
N ILE A 45 -5.40 3.24 1.78
CA ILE A 45 -5.41 3.84 3.13
C ILE A 45 -5.95 5.28 3.11
N LYS A 46 -5.55 6.09 2.11
CA LYS A 46 -6.11 7.44 1.95
C LYS A 46 -7.62 7.42 1.69
N GLN A 47 -8.10 6.43 0.94
CA GLN A 47 -9.53 6.27 0.69
C GLN A 47 -10.28 5.89 1.96
N LEU A 48 -9.72 5.00 2.79
CA LEU A 48 -10.29 4.65 4.10
C LEU A 48 -10.32 5.86 5.04
N HIS A 49 -9.26 6.66 5.10
CA HIS A 49 -9.27 7.93 5.85
C HIS A 49 -10.35 8.90 5.35
N LYS A 50 -10.59 8.95 4.04
CA LYS A 50 -11.66 9.78 3.47
C LYS A 50 -13.04 9.30 3.96
N ARG A 51 -13.30 7.99 3.91
CA ARG A 51 -14.54 7.39 4.43
C ARG A 51 -14.70 7.63 5.93
N LEU A 52 -13.62 7.50 6.71
CA LEU A 52 -13.63 7.78 8.15
C LEU A 52 -14.05 9.24 8.45
N ASN A 53 -13.54 10.19 7.68
CA ASN A 53 -13.93 11.60 7.81
C ASN A 53 -15.39 11.84 7.40
N GLU A 54 -15.94 11.07 6.47
CA GLU A 54 -17.36 11.12 6.10
C GLU A 54 -18.22 10.63 7.26
N GLU A 55 -17.86 9.51 7.90
CA GLU A 55 -18.60 9.01 9.07
C GLU A 55 -18.56 9.96 10.27
N TYR A 56 -17.42 10.61 10.52
CA TYR A 56 -17.35 11.67 11.53
C TYR A 56 -18.30 12.84 11.25
N ARG A 57 -18.46 13.22 9.99
CA ARG A 57 -19.41 14.27 9.61
C ARG A 57 -20.85 13.80 9.77
N THR A 58 -21.15 12.54 9.44
CA THR A 58 -22.47 11.95 9.65
C THR A 58 -22.82 11.97 11.13
N LEU A 59 -21.93 11.49 12.00
CA LEU A 59 -22.13 11.51 13.44
C LEU A 59 -22.30 12.94 13.99
N GLY A 60 -21.51 13.89 13.49
CA GLY A 60 -21.64 15.30 13.86
C GLY A 60 -22.99 15.92 13.47
N LYS A 61 -23.59 15.49 12.34
CA LYS A 61 -24.94 15.91 11.93
C LYS A 61 -26.01 15.35 12.85
N VAL A 62 -25.93 14.04 13.14
CA VAL A 62 -26.84 13.39 14.10
C VAL A 62 -26.78 14.10 15.45
N TYR A 63 -25.57 14.48 15.88
CA TYR A 63 -25.37 15.28 17.09
C TYR A 63 -25.98 16.68 17.03
N ALA A 64 -25.78 17.42 15.93
CA ALA A 64 -26.40 18.72 15.76
C ALA A 64 -27.94 18.63 15.82
N THR A 65 -28.53 17.64 15.15
CA THR A 65 -29.98 17.41 15.17
C THR A 65 -30.49 17.07 16.56
N SER A 66 -29.80 16.22 17.32
CA SER A 66 -30.25 15.90 18.69
C SER A 66 -30.22 17.12 19.61
N VAL A 67 -29.22 18.00 19.46
CA VAL A 67 -29.12 19.25 20.22
C VAL A 67 -30.28 20.20 19.87
N GLU A 68 -30.62 20.34 18.59
CA GLU A 68 -31.77 21.15 18.15
C GLU A 68 -33.09 20.59 18.73
N GLU A 69 -33.23 19.28 18.79
CA GLU A 69 -34.41 18.59 19.33
C GLU A 69 -34.43 18.50 20.86
N ASN A 70 -33.44 19.08 21.57
CA ASN A 70 -33.24 18.94 23.02
C ASN A 70 -33.21 17.47 23.49
N LYS A 71 -32.74 16.56 22.63
CA LYS A 71 -32.55 15.14 22.94
C LYS A 71 -31.11 14.91 23.38
N THR A 72 -30.94 14.14 24.45
CA THR A 72 -29.61 13.65 24.84
C THR A 72 -29.26 12.47 23.96
N LEU A 73 -28.21 12.63 23.15
CA LEU A 73 -27.66 11.53 22.37
C LEU A 73 -26.93 10.55 23.28
N THR A 74 -27.34 9.30 23.19
CA THR A 74 -26.66 8.16 23.76
C THR A 74 -26.03 7.33 22.64
N PRO A 75 -24.92 6.63 22.89
CA PRO A 75 -24.35 5.69 21.92
C PRO A 75 -25.31 4.56 21.50
N GLU A 76 -26.37 4.33 22.27
CA GLU A 76 -27.41 3.33 22.01
C GLU A 76 -28.48 3.83 21.03
N ASP A 77 -28.50 5.13 20.72
CA ASP A 77 -29.39 5.67 19.72
C ASP A 77 -29.03 5.12 18.34
N VAL A 78 -30.02 4.54 17.66
CA VAL A 78 -29.84 3.84 16.37
C VAL A 78 -29.15 4.73 15.32
N GLU A 79 -29.42 6.04 15.36
CA GLU A 79 -28.84 7.03 14.44
C GLU A 79 -27.34 7.29 14.69
N ALA A 80 -26.86 7.10 15.92
CA ALA A 80 -25.45 7.27 16.30
C ALA A 80 -24.67 5.95 16.34
N ASP A 81 -25.33 4.83 16.64
CA ASP A 81 -24.70 3.50 16.74
C ASP A 81 -24.02 3.05 15.42
N ILE A 82 -24.68 3.29 14.28
CA ILE A 82 -24.14 2.89 12.97
C ILE A 82 -22.84 3.64 12.62
N PRO A 83 -22.81 5.00 12.62
CA PRO A 83 -21.57 5.73 12.37
C PRO A 83 -20.47 5.39 13.37
N LEU A 84 -20.81 5.16 14.66
CA LEU A 84 -19.82 4.79 15.68
C LEU A 84 -19.15 3.45 15.40
N LYS A 85 -19.93 2.43 15.02
CA LYS A 85 -19.40 1.11 14.61
C LYS A 85 -18.54 1.19 13.34
N GLN A 86 -18.95 2.01 12.38
CA GLN A 86 -18.18 2.20 11.15
C GLN A 86 -16.87 2.94 11.43
N ILE A 87 -16.87 3.93 12.32
CA ILE A 87 -15.67 4.64 12.77
C ILE A 87 -14.71 3.68 13.46
N SER A 88 -15.18 2.82 14.37
CA SER A 88 -14.31 1.86 15.06
C SER A 88 -13.69 0.88 14.07
N PHE A 89 -14.50 0.29 13.18
CA PHE A 89 -14.03 -0.62 12.15
C PHE A 89 -12.98 0.04 11.22
N LEU A 90 -13.27 1.24 10.70
CA LEU A 90 -12.36 1.93 9.79
C LEU A 90 -11.02 2.28 10.45
N LYS A 91 -11.02 2.60 11.75
CA LYS A 91 -9.78 2.85 12.49
C LYS A 91 -8.92 1.61 12.61
N GLU A 92 -9.53 0.49 13.02
CA GLU A 92 -8.84 -0.80 13.13
C GLU A 92 -8.28 -1.23 11.77
N GLU A 93 -9.06 -1.09 10.70
CA GLU A 93 -8.63 -1.45 9.35
C GLU A 93 -7.47 -0.57 8.86
N ILE A 94 -7.53 0.74 9.08
CA ILE A 94 -6.42 1.65 8.73
C ILE A 94 -5.15 1.29 9.50
N GLU A 95 -5.27 0.98 10.79
CA GLU A 95 -4.13 0.56 11.60
C GLU A 95 -3.53 -0.74 11.08
N HIS A 96 -4.37 -1.74 10.82
CA HIS A 96 -3.97 -3.02 10.26
C HIS A 96 -3.23 -2.84 8.92
N MET A 97 -3.78 -2.06 7.99
CA MET A 97 -3.15 -1.79 6.68
C MET A 97 -1.80 -1.05 6.80
N ASN A 98 -1.67 -0.12 7.76
CA ASN A 98 -0.41 0.56 8.00
C ASN A 98 0.65 -0.42 8.54
N GLN A 99 0.27 -1.30 9.47
CA GLN A 99 1.15 -2.35 9.97
C GLN A 99 1.58 -3.30 8.85
N GLU A 100 0.67 -3.71 7.96
CA GLU A 100 1.01 -4.52 6.79
C GLU A 100 2.01 -3.82 5.86
N LEU A 101 1.85 -2.52 5.62
CA LEU A 101 2.79 -1.74 4.80
C LEU A 101 4.19 -1.71 5.40
N ASP A 102 4.29 -1.51 6.72
CA ASP A 102 5.57 -1.48 7.43
C ASP A 102 6.22 -2.87 7.48
N ASN A 103 5.43 -3.92 7.73
CA ASN A 103 5.88 -5.31 7.67
C ASN A 103 6.42 -5.64 6.28
N SER A 104 5.69 -5.26 5.23
CA SER A 104 6.10 -5.55 3.86
C SER A 104 7.38 -4.78 3.47
N ARG A 105 7.60 -3.58 4.03
CA ARG A 105 8.88 -2.86 3.91
C ARG A 105 10.02 -3.62 4.59
N ASN A 106 9.80 -4.11 5.80
CA ASN A 106 10.80 -4.85 6.56
C ASN A 106 11.20 -6.16 5.88
N GLU A 107 10.23 -6.91 5.35
CA GLU A 107 10.50 -8.10 4.55
C GLU A 107 11.32 -7.79 3.30
N TYR A 108 10.97 -6.70 2.61
CA TYR A 108 11.66 -6.30 1.41
C TYR A 108 13.13 -5.92 1.67
N VAL A 109 13.40 -5.21 2.77
CA VAL A 109 14.78 -4.92 3.22
C VAL A 109 15.52 -6.20 3.60
N LYS A 110 14.89 -7.12 4.35
CA LYS A 110 15.48 -8.43 4.69
C LYS A 110 15.88 -9.22 3.46
N ARG A 111 15.01 -9.31 2.46
CA ARG A 111 15.28 -10.02 1.20
C ARG A 111 16.49 -9.46 0.46
N ARG A 112 16.71 -8.14 0.47
CA ARG A 112 17.94 -7.54 -0.10
C ARG A 112 19.20 -7.79 0.73
N SER A 113 19.10 -7.87 2.05
CA SER A 113 20.28 -8.12 2.91
C SER A 113 20.80 -9.57 2.85
N GLN A 114 20.00 -10.49 2.29
CA GLN A 114 20.31 -11.92 2.16
C GLN A 114 20.66 -12.35 0.72
N SER A 115 20.59 -11.44 -0.25
CA SER A 115 21.10 -11.65 -1.63
C SER A 115 22.44 -10.96 -1.79
#